data_AF-A0A2H9MX07-F1
#
_entry.id   AF-A0A2H9MX07-F1
#
_cell.length_a   1.000
_cell.length_b   1.000
_cell.length_c   1.000
_cell.angle_alpha   90.00
_cell.angle_beta   90.00
_cell.angle_gamma   90.00
#
_symmetry.space_group_name_H-M   'P 1'
#
loop_
_entity.id
_entity.type
_entity.pdbx_description
1 polymer ?
#
loop_
_entity_poly.entity_id
_entity_poly.type
_entity_poly.pdbx_seq_one_letter_code
_entity_poly.pdbx_strand_id
1 'polypeptide(L)'
;HDFIAFHDAFSYFADEYGLTQHTVISSYEPHAEPTAKTLENVINKAKQLNLKIIFTEETADPKTSQVIANEIGGKILVLSPLEISGDGTYISKMTENLNHLKEALC
;
A
#
# COMPACT_ATOMS: atom_id res chain seq x y z
N HIS A 1 -2.17 -4.21 13.64
CA HIS A 1 -1.03 -3.61 12.91
C HIS A 1 -1.55 -3.30 11.54
N ASP A 2 -1.60 -2.02 11.17
CA ASP A 2 -2.37 -1.54 10.04
C ASP A 2 -1.42 -0.99 8.98
N PHE A 3 -1.73 -1.22 7.71
CA PHE A 3 -1.01 -0.59 6.60
C PHE A 3 -1.97 -0.23 5.47
N ILE A 4 -1.56 0.70 4.62
CA ILE A 4 -2.35 1.09 3.44
C ILE A 4 -1.61 0.61 2.20
N ALA A 5 -2.27 -0.24 1.42
CA ALA A 5 -1.85 -0.65 0.09
C ALA A 5 -2.63 0.12 -0.98
N PHE A 6 -2.14 0.08 -2.22
CA PHE A 6 -2.81 0.77 -3.33
C PHE A 6 -4.15 0.09 -3.66
N HIS A 7 -4.13 -1.18 -4.06
CA HIS A 7 -5.34 -2.02 -4.20
C HIS A 7 -5.35 -3.22 -3.26
N ASP A 8 -6.45 -3.96 -3.29
CA ASP A 8 -6.68 -5.16 -2.48
C ASP A 8 -5.92 -6.38 -3.03
N ALA A 9 -4.63 -6.48 -2.73
CA ALA A 9 -3.76 -7.60 -3.14
C ALA A 9 -3.16 -8.43 -1.98
N PHE A 10 -3.32 -7.99 -0.73
CA PHE A 10 -2.61 -8.56 0.42
C PHE A 10 -3.54 -9.12 1.51
N SER A 11 -4.82 -9.30 1.22
CA SER A 11 -5.83 -9.74 2.21
C SER A 11 -5.46 -11.08 2.85
N TYR A 12 -5.11 -12.09 2.04
CA TYR A 12 -4.64 -13.39 2.55
C TYR A 12 -3.38 -13.28 3.40
N PHE A 13 -2.42 -12.44 2.99
CA PHE A 13 -1.20 -12.21 3.75
C PHE A 13 -1.51 -11.51 5.08
N ALA A 14 -2.39 -10.53 5.05
CA ALA A 14 -2.80 -9.79 6.24
C ALA A 14 -3.49 -10.72 7.24
N ASP A 15 -4.41 -11.57 6.76
CA ASP A 15 -5.10 -12.57 7.59
C ASP A 15 -4.14 -13.57 8.24
N GLU A 16 -3.21 -14.12 7.46
CA GLU A 16 -2.23 -15.12 7.96
C GLU A 16 -1.32 -14.56 9.06
N TYR A 17 -0.93 -13.28 8.96
CA TYR A 17 0.02 -12.65 9.88
C TYR A 17 -0.62 -11.69 10.90
N GLY A 18 -1.95 -11.64 11.00
CA GLY A 18 -2.67 -10.79 11.96
C GLY A 18 -2.47 -9.29 11.69
N LEU A 19 -2.33 -8.90 10.43
CA LEU A 19 -2.27 -7.52 9.97
C LEU A 19 -3.65 -7.07 9.46
N THR A 20 -3.84 -5.77 9.37
CA THR A 20 -5.04 -5.16 8.78
C THR A 20 -4.63 -4.33 7.57
N GLN A 21 -5.06 -4.75 6.38
CA GLN A 21 -4.88 -3.98 5.16
C GLN A 21 -6.01 -2.96 5.00
N HIS A 22 -5.65 -1.74 4.63
CA HIS A 22 -6.54 -0.72 4.08
C HIS A 22 -6.14 -0.43 2.63
N THR A 23 -7.07 -0.01 1.79
CA THR A 23 -6.79 0.20 0.36
C THR A 23 -7.23 1.56 -0.13
N VAL A 24 -6.55 2.07 -1.16
CA VAL A 24 -6.94 3.30 -1.85
C VAL A 24 -8.06 3.04 -2.85
N ILE A 25 -7.94 1.93 -3.59
CA ILE A 25 -8.90 1.49 -4.60
C ILE A 25 -9.25 0.02 -4.38
N SER A 26 -10.41 -0.40 -4.91
CA SER A 26 -10.84 -1.81 -4.86
C SER A 26 -10.06 -2.66 -5.87
N SER A 27 -9.94 -3.96 -5.58
CA SER A 27 -9.30 -4.96 -6.45
C SER A 27 -9.89 -5.08 -7.86
N TYR A 28 -11.13 -4.64 -8.09
CA TYR A 28 -11.76 -4.74 -9.41
C TYR A 28 -11.25 -3.72 -10.44
N GLU A 29 -10.62 -2.63 -9.99
CA GLU A 29 -10.11 -1.58 -10.87
C GLU A 29 -8.76 -1.02 -10.36
N PRO A 30 -7.68 -1.83 -10.36
CA PRO A 30 -6.38 -1.48 -9.77
C PRO A 30 -5.64 -0.31 -10.48
N HIS A 31 -6.17 0.18 -11.59
CA HIS A 31 -5.65 1.34 -12.33
C HIS A 31 -6.66 2.49 -12.44
N ALA A 32 -7.80 2.43 -11.73
CA ALA A 32 -8.73 3.54 -11.68
C ALA A 32 -8.17 4.68 -10.81
N GLU A 33 -8.41 5.93 -11.22
CA GLU A 33 -8.14 7.07 -10.36
C GLU A 33 -9.17 7.13 -9.22
N PRO A 34 -8.74 7.24 -7.95
CA PRO A 34 -9.68 7.36 -6.84
C PRO A 34 -10.39 8.71 -6.88
N THR A 35 -11.66 8.71 -6.48
CA THR A 35 -12.41 9.96 -6.29
C THR A 35 -11.80 10.80 -5.17
N ALA A 36 -12.01 12.12 -5.19
CA ALA A 36 -11.57 13.02 -4.12
C ALA A 36 -12.11 12.59 -2.73
N LYS A 37 -13.34 12.06 -2.68
CA LYS A 37 -13.94 11.53 -1.45
C LYS A 37 -13.24 10.27 -0.95
N THR A 38 -12.87 9.37 -1.86
CA THR A 38 -12.07 8.18 -1.52
C THR A 38 -10.72 8.59 -0.95
N LEU A 39 -10.04 9.53 -1.60
CA LEU A 39 -8.75 10.05 -1.16
C LEU A 39 -8.83 10.66 0.24
N GLU A 40 -9.84 11.51 0.49
CA GLU A 40 -10.10 12.10 1.81
C GLU A 40 -10.32 11.04 2.89
N ASN A 41 -11.14 10.02 2.61
CA ASN A 41 -11.40 8.93 3.54
C ASN A 41 -10.12 8.16 3.91
N VAL A 42 -9.27 7.87 2.92
CA VAL A 42 -8.00 7.17 3.13
C VAL A 42 -7.05 8.02 3.98
N ILE A 43 -6.91 9.31 3.67
CA ILE A 43 -6.08 10.24 4.43
C ILE A 43 -6.56 10.35 5.89
N ASN A 44 -7.86 10.48 6.11
CA ASN A 44 -8.43 10.55 7.45
C ASN A 44 -8.20 9.26 8.23
N LYS A 45 -8.37 8.10 7.58
CA LYS A 45 -8.10 6.79 8.18
C LYS A 45 -6.62 6.64 8.54
N ALA A 46 -5.72 7.04 7.66
CA ALA A 46 -4.28 7.03 7.88
C ALA A 46 -3.89 7.89 9.08
N LYS A 47 -4.42 9.13 9.15
CA LYS A 47 -4.20 10.05 10.27
C LYS A 47 -4.75 9.49 11.59
N GLN A 48 -5.96 8.92 11.58
CA GLN A 48 -6.57 8.30 12.76
C GLN A 48 -5.73 7.13 13.32
N LEU A 49 -5.15 6.33 12.42
CA LEU A 49 -4.32 5.17 12.76
C LEU A 49 -2.84 5.54 12.96
N ASN A 50 -2.47 6.82 12.85
CA ASN A 50 -1.08 7.32 12.90
C ASN A 50 -0.14 6.64 11.89
N LEU A 51 -0.65 6.25 10.73
CA LEU A 51 0.15 5.64 9.67
C LEU A 51 1.03 6.68 8.98
N LYS A 52 2.27 6.30 8.70
CA LYS A 52 3.29 7.16 8.05
C LYS A 52 3.77 6.62 6.71
N ILE A 53 3.27 5.46 6.30
CA ILE A 53 3.60 4.82 5.03
C ILE A 53 2.30 4.58 4.25
N ILE A 54 2.35 4.89 2.96
CA ILE A 54 1.42 4.40 1.95
C ILE A 54 2.21 3.52 0.98
N PHE A 55 1.72 2.30 0.72
CA PHE A 55 2.34 1.43 -0.26
C PHE A 55 1.78 1.68 -1.66
N THR A 56 2.68 1.81 -2.63
CA THR A 56 2.39 1.83 -4.07
C THR A 56 2.90 0.56 -4.72
N GLU A 57 2.58 0.38 -6.00
CA GLU A 57 3.08 -0.73 -6.80
C GLU A 57 4.17 -0.30 -7.78
N GLU A 58 4.87 -1.27 -8.35
CA GLU A 58 6.02 -1.08 -9.24
C GLU A 58 5.67 -0.27 -10.50
N THR A 59 4.44 -0.41 -11.00
CA THR A 59 3.97 0.21 -12.26
C THR A 59 2.86 1.24 -12.07
N ALA A 60 2.44 1.51 -10.83
CA ALA A 60 1.35 2.45 -10.55
C ALA A 60 1.82 3.91 -10.70
N ASP A 61 0.95 4.81 -11.20
CA ASP A 61 1.23 6.25 -11.20
C ASP A 61 1.34 6.74 -9.74
N PRO A 62 2.50 7.30 -9.32
CA PRO A 62 2.72 7.64 -7.92
C PRO A 62 1.94 8.87 -7.45
N LYS A 63 1.27 9.63 -8.34
CA LYS A 63 0.60 10.90 -7.97
C LYS A 63 -0.35 10.74 -6.79
N THR A 64 -1.23 9.75 -6.84
CA THR A 64 -2.20 9.49 -5.76
C THR A 64 -1.48 9.19 -4.44
N SER A 65 -0.52 8.26 -4.47
CA SER A 65 0.27 7.88 -3.29
C SER A 65 1.07 9.06 -2.75
N GLN A 66 1.55 9.96 -3.61
CA GLN A 66 2.28 11.17 -3.22
C GLN A 66 1.39 12.18 -2.50
N VAL A 67 0.16 12.38 -2.98
CA VAL A 67 -0.80 13.25 -2.29
C VAL A 67 -1.10 12.71 -0.90
N ILE A 68 -1.37 11.41 -0.77
CA ILE A 68 -1.61 10.77 0.53
C ILE A 68 -0.39 10.93 1.45
N ALA A 69 0.81 10.59 0.98
CA ALA A 69 2.04 10.68 1.76
C ALA A 69 2.29 12.10 2.28
N ASN A 70 2.10 13.11 1.44
CA ASN A 70 2.26 14.51 1.83
C ASN A 70 1.26 14.90 2.93
N GLU A 71 0.00 14.52 2.77
CA GLU A 71 -1.08 14.86 3.70
C GLU A 71 -0.95 14.20 5.07
N ILE A 72 -0.39 12.99 5.13
CA ILE A 72 -0.16 12.27 6.39
C ILE A 72 1.21 12.60 7.03
N GLY A 73 2.03 13.41 6.34
CA GLY A 73 3.41 13.70 6.72
C GLY A 73 4.27 12.44 6.78
N GLY A 74 4.13 11.60 5.75
CA GLY A 74 4.74 10.28 5.61
C GLY A 74 5.52 10.13 4.31
N LYS A 75 5.77 8.87 3.92
CA LYS A 75 6.47 8.54 2.67
C LYS A 75 5.82 7.37 1.95
N ILE A 76 6.22 7.20 0.69
CA ILE A 76 5.77 6.11 -0.16
C ILE A 76 6.82 5.00 -0.08
N LEU A 77 6.37 3.76 0.06
CA LEU A 77 7.19 2.55 -0.17
C LEU A 77 6.52 1.68 -1.23
N VAL A 78 7.27 0.75 -1.81
CA VAL A 78 6.73 -0.19 -2.78
C VAL A 78 6.32 -1.48 -2.08
N LEU A 79 5.14 -2.01 -2.38
CA LEU A 79 4.74 -3.35 -2.00
C LEU A 79 4.25 -4.06 -3.26
N SER A 80 5.07 -4.96 -3.80
CA SER A 80 4.76 -5.64 -5.06
C SER A 80 3.72 -6.74 -4.82
N PRO A 81 2.60 -6.76 -5.57
CA PRO A 81 1.64 -7.85 -5.51
C PRO A 81 2.12 -9.08 -6.30
N LEU A 82 3.29 -9.01 -6.95
CA LEU A 82 3.87 -10.06 -7.81
C LEU A 82 3.00 -10.43 -9.03
N GLU A 83 2.11 -9.53 -9.45
CA GLU A 83 1.23 -9.71 -10.61
C GLU A 83 1.98 -9.59 -11.95
N ILE A 84 3.15 -8.94 -11.93
CA ILE A 84 3.99 -8.72 -13.11
C ILE A 84 5.34 -9.40 -12.88
N SER A 85 5.82 -10.12 -13.89
CA SER A 85 7.17 -10.65 -13.91
C SER A 85 8.18 -9.51 -14.04
N GLY A 86 9.02 -9.33 -13.02
CA GLY A 86 10.14 -8.41 -13.02
C GLY A 86 11.46 -9.14 -12.77
N ASP A 87 12.51 -8.35 -12.51
CA ASP A 87 13.82 -8.90 -12.16
C ASP A 87 13.79 -9.59 -10.79
N GLY A 88 14.57 -10.67 -10.68
CA GLY A 88 14.75 -11.43 -9.44
C GLY A 88 13.89 -12.69 -9.34
N THR A 89 13.80 -13.23 -8.13
CA THR A 89 13.02 -14.43 -7.79
C THR A 89 11.83 -14.06 -6.91
N TYR A 90 10.86 -14.97 -6.82
CA TYR A 90 9.77 -14.85 -5.85
C TYR A 90 10.27 -14.54 -4.42
N ILE A 91 11.28 -15.28 -3.97
CA ILE A 91 11.83 -15.13 -2.61
C ILE A 91 12.49 -13.77 -2.43
N SER A 92 13.26 -13.28 -3.41
CA SER A 92 13.90 -11.97 -3.29
C SER A 92 12.86 -10.84 -3.24
N LYS A 93 11.80 -10.91 -4.06
CA LYS A 93 10.73 -9.91 -4.06
C LYS A 93 9.89 -9.94 -2.78
N MET A 94 9.56 -11.12 -2.26
CA MET A 94 8.88 -11.23 -0.97
C MET A 94 9.77 -10.76 0.19
N THR A 95 11.09 -10.94 0.09
CA THR A 95 12.04 -10.40 1.08
C THR A 95 12.08 -8.87 1.05
N GLU A 96 12.03 -8.27 -0.15
CA GLU A 96 11.91 -6.82 -0.31
C GLU A 96 10.61 -6.28 0.29
N ASN A 97 9.47 -6.90 -0.05
CA ASN A 97 8.16 -6.59 0.55
C ASN A 97 8.21 -6.67 2.09
N LEU A 98 8.83 -7.72 2.64
CA LEU A 98 8.98 -7.88 4.08
C LEU A 98 9.78 -6.73 4.72
N ASN A 99 10.84 -6.26 4.07
CA ASN A 99 11.63 -5.14 4.59
C ASN A 99 10.81 -3.85 4.62
N HIS A 100 10.05 -3.57 3.56
CA HIS A 100 9.18 -2.39 3.53
C HIS A 100 8.01 -2.49 4.53
N LEU A 101 7.45 -3.69 4.73
CA LEU A 101 6.44 -3.92 5.77
C LEU A 101 7.00 -3.72 7.18
N LYS A 102 8.21 -4.20 7.46
CA LYS A 102 8.88 -3.95 8.75
C LYS A 102 9.07 -2.45 8.99
N GLU A 103 9.49 -1.72 7.97
CA GLU A 103 9.66 -0.26 8.07
C GLU A 103 8.33 0.48 8.31
N ALA A 104 7.21 -0.04 7.81
CA ALA A 104 5.90 0.55 8.05
C ALA A 104 5.29 0.21 9.40
N LEU A 105 5.65 -0.95 9.97
CA LEU A 105 5.00 -1.52 11.15
C LEU A 105 5.83 -1.40 12.44
N CYS A 106 7.13 -1.09 12.36
CA CYS A 106 8.04 -0.90 13.50
C CYS A 106 8.30 0.58 13.77
#